data_AF-A0A182XWJ4-F1
#
_entry.id   AF-A0A182XWJ4-F1
#
_cell.length_a   1.000
_cell.length_b   1.000
_cell.length_c   1.000
_cell.angle_alpha   90.00
_cell.angle_beta   90.00
_cell.angle_gamma   90.00
#
_symmetry.space_group_name_H-M   'P 1'
#
loop_
_entity.id
_entity.type
_entity.pdbx_description
1 polymer ?
#
loop_
_entity_poly.entity_id
_entity_poly.type
_entity_poly.pdbx_seq_one_letter_code
_entity_poly.pdbx_strand_id
1 'polypeptide(L)'
;MKSFGIGSLVALLVVVAASEASKADSHIFGPQPMQYPVPATSTFIVSDFLQFLQTAVTCFNKLRIPEERFPLYLAGVFPNCPETQCFVRCLAANLNLYCDETGSDIDRHYLQLGLGQDYNCFRQKAEQCLAANTSPCNDPCEAAYKQELCFLEEFRKYVDSNMNSLIAAVAVEKTENNLVYYNMNARN
;
A
#
# COMPACT_ATOMS: atom_id res chain seq x y z
N MET A 1 26.91 0.84 75.95
CA MET A 1 25.43 0.85 76.01
C MET A 1 24.91 1.64 74.82
N LYS A 2 23.81 1.12 74.23
CA LYS A 2 23.07 1.56 73.03
C LYS A 2 23.02 3.08 72.77
N SER A 3 23.07 3.50 71.50
CA SER A 3 21.84 3.87 70.77
C SER A 3 22.10 4.11 69.27
N PHE A 4 21.29 3.47 68.43
CA PHE A 4 21.07 3.82 67.04
C PHE A 4 20.21 5.09 66.96
N GLY A 5 20.44 5.92 65.94
CA GLY A 5 19.63 7.09 65.59
C GLY A 5 19.65 7.29 64.08
N ILE A 6 18.46 7.35 63.49
CA ILE A 6 18.13 7.18 62.07
C ILE A 6 17.89 8.58 61.45
N GLY A 7 18.19 8.76 60.16
CA GLY A 7 17.66 9.85 59.33
C GLY A 7 18.76 10.57 58.54
N SER A 8 18.63 10.92 57.26
CA SER A 8 17.50 10.91 56.34
C SER A 8 18.08 11.01 54.92
N LEU A 9 17.78 10.05 54.05
CA LEU A 9 18.13 10.11 52.63
C LEU A 9 16.96 10.76 51.89
N VAL A 10 17.15 12.01 51.45
CA VAL A 10 16.18 12.70 50.60
C VAL A 10 16.34 12.16 49.17
N ALA A 11 15.48 11.21 48.78
CA ALA A 11 15.31 10.85 47.38
C ALA A 11 14.31 11.83 46.75
N LEU A 12 14.79 12.72 45.87
CA LEU A 12 13.94 13.52 45.01
C LEU A 12 13.26 12.60 43.98
N LEU A 13 11.99 12.30 44.19
CA LEU A 13 11.11 11.74 43.16
C LEU A 13 10.62 12.88 42.27
N VAL A 14 11.15 12.93 41.03
CA VAL A 14 10.61 13.77 39.97
C VAL A 14 9.38 13.07 39.41
N VAL A 15 8.19 13.56 39.75
CA VAL A 15 6.93 13.10 39.17
C VAL A 15 6.78 13.80 37.82
N VAL A 16 6.96 13.07 36.73
CA VAL A 16 6.60 13.55 35.38
C VAL A 16 5.09 13.35 35.24
N ALA A 17 4.33 14.44 35.33
CA ALA A 17 2.91 14.43 35.00
C ALA A 17 2.74 14.25 33.48
N ALA A 18 2.16 13.13 33.07
CA ALA A 18 1.67 12.97 31.70
C ALA A 18 0.43 13.84 31.53
N SER A 19 0.50 14.84 30.66
CA SER A 19 -0.64 15.65 30.26
C SER A 19 -1.53 14.83 29.32
N GLU A 20 -2.69 14.40 29.81
CA GLU A 20 -3.77 13.88 28.96
C GLU A 20 -4.32 15.03 28.12
N ALA A 21 -4.05 15.00 26.81
CA ALA A 21 -4.64 15.93 25.86
C ALA A 21 -6.12 15.61 25.69
N SER A 22 -6.97 16.37 26.37
CA SER A 22 -8.43 16.36 26.17
C SER A 22 -8.77 16.73 24.72
N LYS A 23 -9.27 15.76 23.95
CA LYS A 23 -9.70 15.91 22.56
C LYS A 23 -11.00 16.73 22.54
N ALA A 24 -10.95 17.93 21.98
CA ALA A 24 -12.11 18.77 21.76
C ALA A 24 -12.94 18.20 20.59
N ASP A 25 -14.19 17.82 20.87
CA ASP A 25 -15.17 17.43 19.86
C ASP A 25 -15.57 18.66 19.03
N SER A 26 -15.18 18.66 17.75
CA SER A 26 -15.67 19.61 16.76
C SER A 26 -16.44 18.88 15.66
N HIS A 27 -17.77 18.93 15.74
CA HIS A 27 -18.70 18.29 14.80
C HIS A 27 -18.83 19.02 13.45
N ILE A 28 -17.76 19.59 12.92
CA ILE A 28 -17.81 20.37 11.67
C ILE A 28 -17.75 19.47 10.42
N PHE A 29 -17.13 18.29 10.55
CA PHE A 29 -17.09 17.29 9.48
C PHE A 29 -18.00 16.13 9.88
N GLY A 30 -18.79 15.63 8.92
CA GLY A 30 -19.74 14.52 9.12
C GLY A 30 -19.09 13.24 9.68
N PRO A 31 -19.84 12.13 9.84
CA PRO A 31 -19.33 10.91 10.46
C PRO A 31 -17.98 10.54 9.83
N GLN A 32 -16.93 10.56 10.66
CA GLN A 32 -15.59 10.23 10.22
C GLN A 32 -15.62 8.80 9.65
N PRO A 33 -14.99 8.54 8.49
CA PRO A 33 -14.86 7.17 8.01
C PRO A 33 -14.20 6.34 9.10
N MET A 34 -14.75 5.14 9.33
CA MET A 34 -14.32 4.23 10.39
C MET A 34 -12.79 4.08 10.34
N GLN A 35 -12.09 4.69 11.30
CA GLN A 35 -10.65 4.63 11.39
C GLN A 35 -10.30 3.24 11.93
N TYR A 36 -10.00 2.30 11.03
CA TYR A 36 -9.37 1.04 11.43
C TYR A 36 -8.01 1.39 12.05
N PRO A 37 -7.69 0.91 13.27
CA PRO A 37 -6.42 1.22 13.92
C PRO A 37 -5.28 0.53 13.13
N VAL A 38 -4.70 1.26 12.18
CA VAL A 38 -3.41 0.93 11.58
C VAL A 38 -2.36 1.10 12.68
N PRO A 39 -1.40 0.17 12.84
CA PRO A 39 -0.30 0.34 13.79
C PRO A 39 0.42 1.67 13.57
N ALA A 40 0.47 2.51 14.61
CA ALA A 40 0.94 3.91 14.56
C ALA A 40 2.47 4.07 14.32
N THR A 41 3.18 3.02 13.91
CA THR A 41 4.64 3.00 13.77
C THR A 41 5.14 2.82 12.33
N SER A 42 4.25 2.71 11.33
CA SER A 42 4.70 2.59 9.95
C SER A 42 5.04 3.96 9.35
N THR A 43 6.33 4.20 9.05
CA THR A 43 6.78 5.35 8.24
C THR A 43 6.59 5.12 6.74
N PHE A 44 5.84 4.08 6.36
CA PHE A 44 5.58 3.74 4.97
C PHE A 44 4.69 4.80 4.32
N ILE A 45 5.18 5.37 3.23
CA ILE A 45 4.42 6.30 2.39
C ILE A 45 3.87 5.49 1.21
N VAL A 46 2.55 5.44 1.12
CA VAL A 46 1.84 4.82 0.00
C VAL A 46 2.19 5.56 -1.29
N SER A 47 2.55 4.82 -2.33
CA SER A 47 2.75 5.39 -3.65
C SER A 47 1.39 5.72 -4.26
N ASP A 48 1.25 6.93 -4.82
CA ASP A 48 0.10 7.23 -5.66
C ASP A 48 0.13 6.39 -6.96
N PHE A 49 -0.95 6.42 -7.73
CA PHE A 49 -1.04 5.57 -8.91
C PHE A 49 -0.04 5.96 -10.01
N LEU A 50 0.32 7.24 -10.14
CA LEU A 50 1.31 7.66 -11.11
C LEU A 50 2.71 7.16 -10.72
N GLN A 51 3.08 7.28 -9.45
CA GLN A 51 4.32 6.75 -8.88
C GLN A 51 4.40 5.22 -9.01
N PHE A 52 3.27 4.53 -8.81
CA PHE A 52 3.16 3.09 -9.02
C PHE A 52 3.47 2.71 -10.48
N LEU A 53 2.84 3.37 -11.45
CA LEU A 53 3.10 3.12 -12.88
C LEU A 53 4.53 3.49 -13.27
N GLN A 54 5.07 4.59 -12.76
CA GLN A 54 6.46 4.99 -12.97
C GLN A 54 7.43 3.93 -12.45
N THR A 55 7.14 3.34 -11.28
CA THR A 55 7.92 2.23 -10.73
C THR A 55 7.86 1.00 -11.62
N ALA A 56 6.66 0.64 -12.12
CA ALA A 56 6.52 -0.46 -13.07
C ALA A 56 7.34 -0.23 -14.35
N VAL A 57 7.21 0.94 -14.98
CA VAL A 57 8.00 1.32 -16.17
C VAL A 57 9.51 1.30 -15.89
N THR A 58 9.93 1.75 -14.71
CA THR A 58 11.34 1.69 -14.28
C THR A 58 11.84 0.25 -14.24
N CYS A 59 11.03 -0.68 -13.73
CA CYS A 59 11.36 -2.10 -13.71
C CYS A 59 11.39 -2.73 -15.11
N PHE A 60 10.46 -2.37 -16.00
CA PHE A 60 10.50 -2.76 -17.42
C PHE A 60 11.83 -2.36 -18.06
N ASN A 61 12.22 -1.09 -17.90
CA ASN A 61 13.45 -0.55 -18.47
C ASN A 61 14.71 -1.21 -17.89
N LYS A 62 14.75 -1.37 -16.56
CA LYS A 62 15.90 -1.96 -15.86
C LYS A 62 16.14 -3.42 -16.29
N LEU A 63 15.06 -4.17 -16.47
CA LEU A 63 15.10 -5.59 -16.84
C LEU A 63 15.06 -5.82 -18.36
N ARG A 64 14.89 -4.75 -19.16
CA ARG A 64 14.76 -4.79 -20.63
C ARG A 64 13.61 -5.71 -21.09
N ILE A 65 12.50 -5.65 -20.38
CA ILE A 65 11.30 -6.41 -20.71
C ILE A 65 10.62 -5.76 -21.92
N PRO A 66 10.21 -6.53 -22.94
CA PRO A 66 9.49 -5.99 -24.09
C PRO A 66 8.21 -5.26 -23.67
N GLU A 67 7.99 -4.07 -24.22
CA GLU A 67 6.84 -3.20 -23.89
C GLU A 67 5.49 -3.89 -24.16
N GLU A 68 5.43 -4.84 -25.09
CA GLU A 68 4.26 -5.69 -25.37
C GLU A 68 3.79 -6.51 -24.16
N ARG A 69 4.64 -6.74 -23.15
CA ARG A 69 4.25 -7.39 -21.89
C ARG A 69 3.55 -6.43 -20.93
N PHE A 70 3.65 -5.11 -21.14
CA PHE A 70 3.12 -4.10 -20.22
C PHE A 70 1.60 -4.23 -19.99
N PRO A 71 0.75 -4.35 -21.03
CA PRO A 71 -0.69 -4.52 -20.82
C PRO A 71 -1.02 -5.81 -20.06
N LEU A 72 -0.27 -6.88 -20.31
CA LEU A 72 -0.45 -8.17 -19.65
C LEU A 72 -0.17 -8.06 -18.14
N TYR A 73 0.93 -7.41 -17.77
CA TYR A 73 1.33 -7.24 -16.38
C TYR A 73 0.39 -6.28 -15.64
N LEU A 74 -0.08 -5.20 -16.28
CA LEU A 74 -1.09 -4.33 -15.69
C LEU A 74 -2.42 -5.03 -15.47
N ALA A 75 -2.81 -5.96 -16.35
CA ALA A 75 -3.98 -6.81 -16.16
C ALA A 75 -3.79 -7.87 -15.04
N GLY A 76 -2.65 -7.86 -14.34
CA GLY A 76 -2.31 -8.85 -13.32
C GLY A 76 -2.15 -10.25 -13.89
N VAL A 77 -1.68 -10.37 -15.14
CA VAL A 77 -1.32 -11.66 -15.72
C VAL A 77 0.21 -11.76 -15.70
N PHE A 78 0.71 -12.58 -14.79
CA PHE A 78 2.13 -12.80 -14.58
C PHE A 78 2.48 -14.26 -14.92
N PRO A 79 3.01 -14.54 -16.13
CA PRO A 79 3.50 -15.87 -16.47
C PRO A 79 4.61 -16.35 -15.53
N ASN A 80 4.67 -17.64 -15.24
CA ASN A 80 5.73 -18.20 -14.40
C ASN A 80 7.02 -18.42 -15.22
N CYS A 81 7.73 -17.34 -15.54
CA CYS A 81 9.04 -17.39 -16.19
C CYS A 81 10.03 -16.42 -15.52
N PRO A 82 11.36 -16.62 -15.67
CA PRO A 82 12.38 -15.86 -14.93
C PRO A 82 12.25 -14.33 -15.09
N GLU A 83 11.91 -13.88 -16.30
CA GLU A 83 11.74 -12.46 -16.60
C GLU A 83 10.57 -11.84 -15.81
N THR A 84 9.41 -12.51 -15.78
CA THR A 84 8.25 -12.07 -15.01
C THR A 84 8.50 -12.16 -13.50
N GLN A 85 9.16 -13.22 -13.03
CA GLN A 85 9.52 -13.36 -11.62
C GLN A 85 10.38 -12.17 -11.14
N CYS A 86 11.40 -11.79 -11.93
CA CYS A 86 12.23 -10.66 -11.60
C CYS A 86 11.50 -9.31 -11.73
N PHE A 87 10.54 -9.19 -12.65
CA PHE A 87 9.66 -8.03 -12.70
C PHE A 87 8.87 -7.86 -11.41
N VAL A 88 8.21 -8.92 -10.95
CA VAL A 88 7.40 -8.90 -9.72
C VAL A 88 8.28 -8.51 -8.53
N ARG A 89 9.46 -9.11 -8.38
CA ARG A 89 10.44 -8.71 -7.36
C ARG A 89 10.79 -7.23 -7.46
N CYS A 90 11.14 -6.76 -8.66
CA CYS A 90 11.55 -5.38 -8.88
C CYS A 90 10.43 -4.41 -8.47
N LEU A 91 9.21 -4.65 -8.92
CA LEU A 91 8.07 -3.78 -8.63
C LEU A 91 7.82 -3.73 -7.13
N ALA A 92 7.67 -4.88 -6.48
CA ALA A 92 7.37 -4.97 -5.05
C ALA A 92 8.48 -4.35 -4.18
N ALA A 93 9.75 -4.60 -4.51
CA ALA A 93 10.88 -4.03 -3.78
C ALA A 93 10.97 -2.50 -3.92
N ASN A 94 10.77 -1.96 -5.13
CA ASN A 94 10.82 -0.50 -5.32
C ASN A 94 9.61 0.23 -4.74
N LEU A 95 8.48 -0.47 -4.58
CA LEU A 95 7.33 0.02 -3.81
C LEU A 95 7.49 -0.21 -2.29
N ASN A 96 8.60 -0.79 -1.85
CA ASN A 96 8.87 -1.17 -0.46
C ASN A 96 7.81 -2.11 0.14
N LEU A 97 7.17 -2.93 -0.69
CA LEU A 97 6.22 -3.96 -0.29
C LEU A 97 6.90 -5.30 0.00
N TYR A 98 8.12 -5.48 -0.51
CA TYR A 98 8.93 -6.70 -0.39
C TYR A 98 10.39 -6.36 -0.07
N CYS A 99 11.04 -7.21 0.72
CA CYS A 99 12.48 -7.17 0.99
C CYS A 99 13.06 -8.57 0.83
N ASP A 100 14.24 -8.73 0.23
CA ASP A 100 14.83 -10.07 0.04
C ASP A 100 15.14 -10.74 1.39
N GLU A 101 15.46 -9.95 2.42
CA GLU A 101 15.82 -10.42 3.75
C GLU A 101 14.60 -10.79 4.60
N THR A 102 13.47 -10.07 4.45
CA THR A 102 12.30 -10.21 5.33
C THR A 102 11.04 -10.72 4.62
N GLY A 103 11.06 -10.85 3.29
CA GLY A 103 9.89 -11.25 2.50
C GLY A 103 8.87 -10.13 2.28
N SER A 104 7.66 -10.52 1.88
CA SER A 104 6.52 -9.61 1.69
C SER A 104 6.02 -9.02 3.01
N ASP A 105 5.77 -7.71 3.01
CA ASP A 105 5.24 -6.98 4.17
C ASP A 105 3.71 -6.83 4.03
N ILE A 106 2.96 -7.60 4.83
CA ILE A 106 1.49 -7.63 4.81
C ILE A 106 0.89 -6.25 5.10
N ASP A 107 1.48 -5.50 6.05
CA ASP A 107 0.93 -4.22 6.48
C ASP A 107 1.07 -3.16 5.39
N ARG A 108 2.20 -3.16 4.69
CA ARG A 108 2.42 -2.25 3.57
C ARG A 108 1.57 -2.62 2.36
N HIS A 109 1.38 -3.91 2.10
CA HIS A 109 0.43 -4.36 1.08
C HIS A 109 -1.00 -3.91 1.39
N TYR A 110 -1.44 -4.01 2.64
CA TYR A 110 -2.76 -3.50 3.04
C TYR A 110 -2.87 -1.99 2.81
N LEU A 111 -1.86 -1.22 3.20
CA LEU A 111 -1.85 0.23 3.02
C LEU A 111 -1.86 0.64 1.53
N GLN A 112 -1.13 -0.09 0.67
CA GLN A 112 -1.03 0.21 -0.75
C GLN A 112 -2.20 -0.31 -1.58
N LEU A 113 -2.66 -1.54 -1.31
CA LEU A 113 -3.59 -2.29 -2.17
C LEU A 113 -4.92 -2.64 -1.50
N GLY A 114 -5.07 -2.39 -0.19
CA GLY A 114 -6.21 -2.87 0.58
C GLY A 114 -7.54 -2.18 0.26
N LEU A 115 -7.52 -0.99 -0.38
CA LEU A 115 -8.73 -0.30 -0.88
C LEU A 115 -9.91 -0.24 0.13
N GLY A 116 -9.63 -0.11 1.43
CA GLY A 116 -10.65 -0.04 2.48
C GLY A 116 -11.28 -1.39 2.88
N GLN A 117 -10.69 -2.52 2.48
CA GLN A 117 -11.06 -3.85 2.99
C GLN A 117 -10.87 -3.94 4.52
N ASP A 118 -11.56 -4.90 5.16
CA ASP A 118 -11.29 -5.20 6.57
C ASP A 118 -9.85 -5.74 6.73
N TYR A 119 -9.10 -5.11 7.64
CA TYR A 119 -7.70 -5.42 7.87
C TYR A 119 -7.47 -6.84 8.37
N ASN A 120 -8.33 -7.35 9.27
CA ASN A 120 -8.14 -8.69 9.83
C ASN A 120 -8.38 -9.76 8.77
N CYS A 121 -9.41 -9.58 7.94
CA CYS A 121 -9.66 -10.44 6.80
C CYS A 121 -8.51 -10.41 5.79
N PHE A 122 -7.98 -9.22 5.46
CA PHE A 122 -6.82 -9.07 4.56
C PHE A 122 -5.60 -9.81 5.12
N ARG A 123 -5.24 -9.51 6.37
CA ARG A 123 -4.08 -10.10 7.06
C ARG A 123 -4.19 -11.62 7.13
N GLN A 124 -5.33 -12.14 7.55
CA GLN A 124 -5.54 -13.59 7.67
C GLN A 124 -5.34 -14.31 6.33
N LYS A 125 -5.90 -13.76 5.23
CA LYS A 125 -5.73 -14.31 3.88
C LYS A 125 -4.25 -14.29 3.46
N ALA A 126 -3.57 -13.17 3.69
CA ALA A 126 -2.16 -13.00 3.34
C ALA A 126 -1.26 -13.96 4.13
N GLU A 127 -1.44 -14.06 5.46
CA GLU A 127 -0.67 -14.97 6.31
C GLU A 127 -0.83 -16.43 5.87
N GLN A 128 -2.05 -16.87 5.57
CA GLN A 128 -2.32 -18.23 5.08
C GLN A 128 -1.60 -18.51 3.76
N CYS A 129 -1.65 -17.56 2.82
CA CYS A 129 -0.99 -17.74 1.53
C CYS A 129 0.54 -17.72 1.65
N LEU A 130 1.11 -16.78 2.42
CA LEU A 130 2.56 -16.67 2.62
C LEU A 130 3.12 -17.89 3.34
N ALA A 131 2.41 -18.45 4.32
CA ALA A 131 2.82 -19.69 4.98
C ALA A 131 2.98 -20.87 4.00
N ALA A 132 2.19 -20.90 2.92
CA ALA A 132 2.26 -21.95 1.91
C ALA A 132 3.30 -21.69 0.81
N ASN A 133 3.72 -20.43 0.61
CA ASN A 133 4.52 -20.01 -0.54
C ASN A 133 5.94 -19.52 -0.18
N THR A 134 6.21 -19.26 1.10
CA THR A 134 7.54 -18.92 1.60
C THR A 134 8.40 -20.18 1.72
N SER A 135 9.55 -20.20 1.03
CA SER A 135 10.52 -21.29 1.08
C SER A 135 11.94 -20.72 1.33
N PRO A 136 12.77 -21.40 2.13
CA PRO A 136 14.09 -20.92 2.54
C PRO A 136 15.16 -20.98 1.44
N CYS A 137 14.89 -21.60 0.28
CA CYS A 137 15.92 -21.86 -0.75
C CYS A 137 15.45 -21.59 -2.18
N ASN A 138 14.87 -20.41 -2.43
CA ASN A 138 14.53 -19.99 -3.79
C ASN A 138 15.53 -18.95 -4.31
N ASP A 139 15.70 -18.90 -5.64
CA ASP A 139 16.25 -17.72 -6.32
C ASP A 139 15.48 -16.46 -5.85
N PRO A 140 16.12 -15.29 -5.63
CA PRO A 140 15.42 -14.11 -5.11
C PRO A 140 14.20 -13.70 -5.93
N CYS A 141 14.27 -13.77 -7.26
CA CYS A 141 13.14 -13.44 -8.12
C CYS A 141 12.00 -14.46 -7.95
N GLU A 142 12.32 -15.76 -7.92
CA GLU A 142 11.33 -16.80 -7.66
C GLU A 142 10.71 -16.69 -6.25
N ALA A 143 11.52 -16.33 -5.25
CA ALA A 143 11.09 -16.13 -3.86
C ALA A 143 10.05 -15.01 -3.76
N ALA A 144 10.36 -13.85 -4.34
CA ALA A 144 9.44 -12.73 -4.40
C ALA A 144 8.18 -13.10 -5.20
N TYR A 145 8.34 -13.71 -6.38
CA TYR A 145 7.20 -14.10 -7.22
C TYR A 145 6.19 -14.97 -6.46
N LYS A 146 6.66 -16.01 -5.74
CA LYS A 146 5.76 -16.89 -4.98
C LYS A 146 5.01 -16.15 -3.87
N GLN A 147 5.68 -15.24 -3.16
CA GLN A 147 5.07 -14.50 -2.05
C GLN A 147 4.14 -13.39 -2.55
N GLU A 148 4.56 -12.61 -3.53
CA GLU A 148 3.82 -11.46 -4.05
C GLU A 148 2.53 -11.86 -4.80
N LEU A 149 2.49 -13.07 -5.38
CA LEU A 149 1.25 -13.61 -5.94
C LEU A 149 0.15 -13.83 -4.90
N CYS A 150 0.46 -13.83 -3.60
CA CYS A 150 -0.55 -13.85 -2.55
C CYS A 150 -1.43 -12.59 -2.53
N PHE A 151 -0.97 -11.49 -3.12
CA PHE A 151 -1.67 -10.20 -3.20
C PHE A 151 -2.20 -9.89 -4.60
N LEU A 152 -2.23 -10.88 -5.49
CA LEU A 152 -2.57 -10.67 -6.91
C LEU A 152 -3.99 -10.15 -7.12
N GLU A 153 -4.94 -10.59 -6.31
CA GLU A 153 -6.33 -10.14 -6.40
C GLU A 153 -6.45 -8.65 -6.03
N GLU A 154 -5.75 -8.26 -4.96
CA GLU A 154 -5.69 -6.89 -4.46
C GLU A 154 -4.95 -5.98 -5.45
N PHE A 155 -3.85 -6.46 -6.04
CA PHE A 155 -3.15 -5.79 -7.14
C PHE A 155 -4.10 -5.49 -8.30
N ARG A 156 -4.87 -6.49 -8.77
CA ARG A 156 -5.80 -6.31 -9.91
C ARG A 156 -6.86 -5.25 -9.58
N LYS A 157 -7.48 -5.34 -8.40
CA LYS A 157 -8.46 -4.35 -7.95
C LYS A 157 -7.86 -2.95 -7.86
N TYR A 158 -6.64 -2.83 -7.35
CA TYR A 158 -5.92 -1.55 -7.27
C TYR A 158 -5.69 -0.95 -8.65
N VAL A 159 -5.14 -1.71 -9.60
CA VAL A 159 -4.90 -1.21 -10.96
C VAL A 159 -6.22 -0.84 -11.64
N ASP A 160 -7.23 -1.71 -11.59
CA ASP A 160 -8.53 -1.47 -12.23
C ASP A 160 -9.23 -0.22 -11.67
N SER A 161 -9.28 -0.08 -10.34
CA SER A 161 -9.93 1.05 -9.68
C SER A 161 -9.26 2.38 -10.05
N ASN A 162 -7.92 2.41 -10.07
CA ASN A 162 -7.19 3.63 -10.36
C ASN A 162 -7.17 3.97 -11.86
N MET A 163 -7.09 2.97 -12.76
CA MET A 163 -7.24 3.19 -14.20
C MET A 163 -8.62 3.73 -14.55
N ASN A 164 -9.69 3.18 -13.97
CA ASN A 164 -11.04 3.68 -14.18
C ASN A 164 -11.19 5.14 -13.72
N SER A 165 -10.56 5.49 -12.60
CA SER A 165 -10.53 6.87 -12.09
C SER A 165 -9.79 7.83 -13.03
N LEU A 166 -8.65 7.41 -13.59
CA LEU A 166 -7.94 8.21 -14.60
C LEU A 166 -8.76 8.39 -15.89
N ILE A 167 -9.39 7.32 -16.38
CA ILE A 167 -10.25 7.39 -17.57
C ILE A 167 -11.40 8.37 -17.32
N ALA A 168 -12.05 8.30 -16.15
CA ALA A 168 -13.11 9.22 -15.78
C ALA A 168 -12.62 10.68 -15.74
N ALA A 169 -11.46 10.95 -15.14
CA ALA A 169 -10.88 12.29 -15.08
C ALA A 169 -10.58 12.87 -16.47
N VAL A 170 -9.97 12.07 -17.36
CA VAL A 170 -9.66 12.51 -18.74
C VAL A 170 -10.92 12.64 -19.60
N ALA A 171 -11.94 11.80 -19.35
CA ALA A 171 -13.23 11.94 -20.03
C ALA A 171 -13.95 13.24 -19.61
N VAL A 172 -13.92 13.60 -18.32
CA VAL A 172 -14.45 14.87 -17.81
C VAL A 172 -13.73 16.05 -18.47
N GLU A 173 -12.40 16.04 -18.52
CA GLU A 173 -11.62 17.08 -19.20
C GLU A 173 -11.99 17.21 -20.69
N LYS A 174 -12.20 16.09 -21.39
CA LYS A 174 -12.66 16.09 -22.79
C LYS A 174 -14.06 16.67 -22.97
N THR A 175 -14.96 16.50 -21.98
CA THR A 175 -16.30 17.10 -22.02
C THR A 175 -16.30 18.57 -21.62
N GLU A 176 -15.44 19.00 -20.70
CA GLU A 176 -15.30 20.41 -20.30
C GLU A 176 -14.65 21.26 -21.41
N ASN A 177 -13.68 20.70 -22.15
CA ASN A 177 -13.05 21.35 -23.29
C ASN A 177 -13.83 21.21 -24.62
N ASN A 178 -14.93 20.45 -24.65
CA ASN A 178 -15.85 20.40 -25.78
C ASN A 178 -17.24 20.91 -25.38
N LEU A 179 -17.37 22.23 -25.23
CA LEU A 179 -18.65 22.91 -25.30
C LEU A 179 -19.26 22.68 -26.71
N VAL A 180 -20.02 21.61 -26.86
CA VAL A 180 -20.84 21.36 -28.04
C VAL A 180 -21.96 22.40 -28.04
N TYR A 181 -21.81 23.46 -28.83
CA TYR A 181 -22.90 24.37 -29.15
C TYR A 181 -23.91 23.61 -30.00
N TYR A 182 -25.01 23.16 -29.40
CA TYR A 182 -26.18 22.72 -30.15
C TYR A 182 -26.80 23.92 -30.84
N ASN A 183 -26.66 24.00 -32.16
CA ASN A 183 -27.32 25.01 -32.97
C ASN A 183 -28.80 24.65 -33.08
N MET A 184 -29.65 25.28 -32.27
CA MET A 184 -31.10 25.14 -32.33
C MET A 184 -31.65 25.92 -33.54
N ASN A 185 -31.39 25.46 -34.76
CA ASN A 185 -32.09 25.92 -35.96
C ASN A 185 -32.17 24.80 -36.99
N ALA A 186 -33.07 23.85 -36.73
CA ALA A 186 -33.60 22.94 -37.73
C ALA A 186 -35.05 22.61 -37.37
N ARG A 187 -35.98 23.51 -37.71
CA ARG A 187 -37.37 23.16 -38.03
C ARG A 187 -37.77 23.98 -39.24
N ASN A 188 -38.07 23.26 -40.33
CA ASN A 188 -38.76 23.76 -41.52
C ASN A 188 -40.11 24.38 -41.15
#